data_AF-A0A7W4B894-F1
#
_entry.id   AF-A0A7W4B894-F1
#
_cell.length_a   1.000
_cell.length_b   1.000
_cell.length_c   1.000
_cell.angle_alpha   90.00
_cell.angle_beta   90.00
_cell.angle_gamma   90.00
#
_symmetry.space_group_name_H-M   'P 1'
#
loop_
_entity.id
_entity.type
_entity.pdbx_description
1 polymer ?
#
loop_
_entity_poly.entity_id
_entity_poly.type
_entity_poly.pdbx_seq_one_letter_code
_entity_poly.pdbx_strand_id
1 'polypeptide(L)'
;MAENSATQRADGMLLTILELVSEGTKPSIGEQAAFDLAVNVVDNIRHTFGGELVYVCKGRTLDSIILSNQIWNDFRGNNHHELSKKYDCSIQWIYEVVRTMVKLKRAEVQGDLFDDQNDT
;
A
#
# COMPACT_ATOMS: atom_id res chain seq x y z
N MET A 1 -6.24 28.44 18.32
CA MET A 1 -5.97 27.00 18.14
C MET A 1 -5.88 26.78 16.64
N ALA A 2 -4.67 26.61 16.10
CA ALA A 2 -4.51 26.36 14.67
C ALA A 2 -4.95 24.91 14.41
N GLU A 3 -6.11 24.74 13.78
CA GLU A 3 -6.51 23.46 13.21
C GLU A 3 -5.37 23.00 12.28
N ASN A 4 -4.82 21.83 12.56
CA ASN A 4 -3.58 21.37 11.95
C ASN A 4 -3.85 21.01 10.49
N SER A 5 -3.26 21.71 9.52
CA SER A 5 -3.56 21.55 8.09
C SER A 5 -3.30 20.13 7.56
N ALA A 6 -2.42 19.39 8.24
CA ALA A 6 -2.16 17.97 7.98
C ALA A 6 -3.37 17.09 8.32
N THR A 7 -4.06 17.34 9.44
CA THR A 7 -5.29 16.63 9.84
C THR A 7 -6.39 16.88 8.83
N GLN A 8 -6.59 18.14 8.42
CA GLN A 8 -7.59 18.49 7.41
C GLN A 8 -7.32 17.83 6.06
N ARG A 9 -6.04 17.69 5.67
CA ARG A 9 -5.65 16.98 4.45
C ARG A 9 -5.86 15.47 4.56
N ALA A 10 -5.62 14.88 5.73
CA ALA A 10 -5.90 13.47 5.98
C ALA A 10 -7.41 13.19 5.93
N ASP A 11 -8.23 14.02 6.55
CA ASP A 11 -9.70 13.91 6.50
C ASP A 11 -10.21 14.01 5.06
N GLY A 12 -9.70 14.98 4.29
CA GLY A 12 -10.03 15.11 2.87
C GLY A 12 -9.61 13.90 2.04
N MET A 13 -8.47 13.28 2.34
CA MET A 13 -8.02 12.06 1.67
C MET A 13 -8.95 10.88 1.96
N LEU A 14 -9.33 10.67 3.24
CA LEU A 14 -10.23 9.59 3.63
C LEU A 14 -11.62 9.77 3.01
N LEU A 15 -12.14 11.00 2.98
CA LEU A 15 -13.40 11.30 2.30
C LEU A 15 -13.31 11.04 0.79
N THR A 16 -12.21 11.46 0.15
CA THR A 16 -11.99 11.19 -1.27
C THR A 16 -11.96 9.68 -1.56
N ILE A 17 -11.32 8.88 -0.71
CA ILE A 17 -11.30 7.42 -0.86
C ILE A 17 -12.72 6.85 -0.73
N LEU A 18 -13.50 7.31 0.26
CA LEU A 18 -14.88 6.89 0.44
C LEU A 18 -15.71 7.14 -0.83
N GLU A 19 -15.63 8.35 -1.37
CA GLU A 19 -16.35 8.76 -2.58
C GLU A 19 -15.93 7.91 -3.79
N LEU A 20 -14.63 7.72 -4.00
CA LEU A 20 -14.10 6.93 -5.11
C LEU A 20 -14.54 5.46 -5.06
N VAL A 21 -14.53 4.85 -3.88
CA VAL A 21 -14.97 3.45 -3.71
C VAL A 21 -16.48 3.34 -3.91
N SER A 22 -17.26 4.26 -3.33
CA SER A 22 -18.71 4.28 -3.47
C SER A 22 -19.12 4.44 -4.94
N GLU A 23 -18.62 5.48 -5.62
CA GLU A 23 -18.97 5.73 -7.03
C GLU A 23 -18.45 4.64 -7.97
N GLY A 24 -17.25 4.10 -7.72
CA GLY A 24 -16.67 3.03 -8.54
C GLY A 24 -17.42 1.71 -8.46
N THR A 25 -18.10 1.43 -7.34
CA THR A 25 -18.80 0.16 -7.11
C THR A 25 -20.32 0.27 -7.25
N LYS A 26 -20.88 1.48 -7.15
CA LYS A 26 -22.32 1.78 -7.31
C LYS A 26 -22.98 1.11 -8.52
N PRO A 27 -22.39 1.08 -9.74
CA PRO A 27 -23.02 0.41 -10.88
C PRO A 27 -23.15 -1.11 -10.73
N SER A 28 -22.33 -1.74 -9.89
CA SER A 28 -22.27 -3.19 -9.73
C SER A 28 -23.13 -3.71 -8.58
N ILE A 29 -23.25 -2.95 -7.49
CA ILE A 29 -23.89 -3.42 -6.25
C ILE A 29 -25.01 -2.49 -5.73
N GLY A 30 -25.25 -1.36 -6.40
CA GLY A 30 -26.24 -0.37 -5.99
C GLY A 30 -25.70 0.64 -4.98
N GLU A 31 -26.42 1.75 -4.81
CA GLU A 31 -25.96 2.92 -4.06
C GLU A 31 -25.72 2.64 -2.57
N GLN A 32 -26.69 2.05 -1.88
CA GLN A 32 -26.58 1.78 -0.45
C GLN A 32 -25.44 0.81 -0.14
N ALA A 33 -25.36 -0.31 -0.88
CA ALA A 33 -24.32 -1.31 -0.66
C ALA A 33 -22.92 -0.79 -1.00
N ALA A 34 -22.81 0.09 -2.00
CA ALA A 34 -21.55 0.75 -2.36
C ALA A 34 -21.09 1.72 -1.28
N PHE A 35 -22.00 2.50 -0.70
CA PHE A 35 -21.69 3.38 0.42
C PHE A 35 -21.24 2.60 1.66
N ASP A 36 -21.98 1.55 2.03
CA ASP A 36 -21.64 0.71 3.19
C ASP A 36 -20.28 0.01 3.00
N LEU A 37 -19.99 -0.46 1.79
CA LEU A 37 -18.67 -1.00 1.43
C LEU A 37 -17.57 0.06 1.56
N ALA A 38 -17.80 1.26 1.05
CA ALA A 38 -16.83 2.36 1.11
C ALA A 38 -16.52 2.77 2.56
N VAL A 39 -17.54 2.87 3.41
CA VAL A 39 -17.38 3.12 4.85
C VAL A 39 -16.51 2.03 5.49
N ASN A 40 -16.80 0.76 5.22
CA ASN A 40 -16.01 -0.36 5.74
C ASN A 40 -14.55 -0.30 5.28
N VAL A 41 -14.30 0.02 4.00
CA VAL A 41 -12.93 0.15 3.48
C VAL A 41 -12.17 1.28 4.17
N VAL A 42 -12.79 2.47 4.29
CA VAL A 42 -12.14 3.62 4.94
C VAL A 42 -11.89 3.36 6.42
N ASP A 43 -12.81 2.70 7.12
CA ASP A 43 -12.60 2.35 8.52
C ASP A 43 -11.45 1.34 8.69
N ASN A 44 -11.31 0.36 7.79
CA ASN A 44 -10.16 -0.54 7.77
C ASN A 44 -8.84 0.22 7.51
N ILE A 45 -8.83 1.20 6.61
CA ILE A 45 -7.64 2.04 6.36
C ILE A 45 -7.26 2.81 7.64
N ARG A 46 -8.25 3.40 8.34
CA ARG A 46 -8.02 4.12 9.60
C ARG A 46 -7.45 3.24 10.69
N HIS A 47 -7.90 1.99 10.80
CA HIS A 47 -7.36 1.04 11.78
C HIS A 47 -5.99 0.49 11.38
N THR A 48 -5.75 0.29 10.07
CA THR A 48 -4.49 -0.27 9.57
C THR A 48 -3.34 0.74 9.66
N PHE A 49 -3.62 2.02 9.40
CA PHE A 49 -2.60 3.07 9.31
C PHE A 49 -2.79 4.19 10.34
N GLY A 50 -3.64 3.99 11.34
CA GLY A 50 -3.95 4.99 12.36
C GLY A 50 -2.73 5.30 13.22
N GLY A 51 -2.36 6.58 13.30
CA GLY A 51 -1.18 7.03 14.04
C GLY A 51 0.12 7.04 13.22
N GLU A 52 0.08 6.59 11.97
CA GLU A 52 1.23 6.60 11.05
C GLU A 52 1.14 7.72 10.00
N LEU A 53 2.29 8.24 9.57
CA LEU A 53 2.39 9.15 8.43
C LEU A 53 2.66 8.35 7.15
N VAL A 54 1.61 8.01 6.41
CA VAL A 54 1.71 7.21 5.18
C VAL A 54 2.01 8.09 3.96
N TYR A 55 3.07 7.73 3.22
CA TYR A 55 3.41 8.36 1.95
C TYR A 55 2.65 7.71 0.77
N VAL A 56 1.94 8.54 -0.01
CA VAL A 56 1.31 8.10 -1.27
C VAL A 56 2.30 8.25 -2.42
N CYS A 57 2.76 7.12 -2.97
CA CYS A 57 3.75 7.09 -4.05
C CYS A 57 3.26 7.77 -5.33
N LYS A 58 3.92 8.86 -5.74
CA LYS A 58 3.65 9.54 -7.03
C LYS A 58 4.46 8.97 -8.20
N GLY A 59 5.68 8.49 -7.93
CA GLY A 59 6.64 8.07 -8.96
C GLY A 59 6.56 6.61 -9.38
N ARG A 60 5.70 5.81 -8.75
CA ARG A 60 5.48 4.40 -9.09
C ARG A 60 4.10 4.24 -9.69
N THR A 61 4.01 3.52 -10.81
CA THR A 61 2.73 3.15 -11.38
C THR A 61 2.08 2.07 -10.51
N LEU A 62 0.75 2.12 -10.40
CA LEU A 62 -0.01 1.11 -9.67
C LEU A 62 0.28 -0.30 -10.23
N ASP A 63 0.37 -0.42 -11.55
CA ASP A 63 0.73 -1.67 -12.23
C ASP A 63 2.08 -2.22 -11.78
N SER A 64 3.09 -1.36 -11.60
CA SER A 64 4.40 -1.77 -11.11
C SER A 64 4.34 -2.27 -9.66
N ILE A 65 3.52 -1.64 -8.82
CA ILE A 65 3.30 -2.06 -7.42
C ILE A 65 2.59 -3.42 -7.38
N ILE A 66 1.54 -3.60 -8.18
CA ILE A 66 0.79 -4.85 -8.27
C ILE A 66 1.68 -5.97 -8.79
N LEU A 67 2.39 -5.74 -9.90
CA LEU A 67 3.28 -6.73 -10.51
C LEU A 67 4.39 -7.15 -9.55
N SER A 68 5.00 -6.20 -8.84
CA SER A 68 6.01 -6.49 -7.82
C SER A 68 5.46 -7.37 -6.70
N ASN A 69 4.23 -7.11 -6.24
CA ASN A 69 3.56 -7.93 -5.22
C ASN A 69 3.25 -9.35 -5.75
N GLN A 70 2.80 -9.48 -6.99
CA GLN A 70 2.55 -10.78 -7.61
C GLN A 70 3.83 -11.62 -7.69
N ILE A 71 4.93 -11.01 -8.16
CA ILE A 71 6.25 -11.67 -8.24
C ILE A 71 6.70 -12.14 -6.86
N TRP A 72 6.50 -11.32 -5.83
CA TRP A 72 6.86 -11.68 -4.46
C TRP A 72 6.04 -12.86 -3.94
N ASN A 73 4.73 -12.87 -4.17
CA ASN A 73 3.86 -13.98 -3.75
C ASN A 73 4.22 -15.31 -4.42
N ASP A 74 4.72 -15.25 -5.65
CA ASP A 74 5.16 -16.43 -6.42
C ASP A 74 6.63 -16.81 -6.18
N PHE A 75 7.36 -16.03 -5.39
CA PHE A 75 8.77 -16.26 -5.13
C PHE A 75 8.97 -17.40 -4.12
N ARG A 76 9.78 -18.40 -4.52
CA ARG A 76 10.05 -19.62 -3.73
C ARG A 76 11.48 -19.65 -3.17
N GLY A 77 12.22 -18.54 -3.27
CA GLY A 77 13.60 -18.43 -2.80
C GLY A 77 14.66 -18.62 -3.90
N ASN A 78 14.38 -19.43 -4.92
CA ASN A 78 15.37 -19.80 -5.95
C ASN A 78 14.86 -19.75 -7.40
N ASN A 79 13.63 -19.30 -7.65
CA ASN A 79 12.96 -19.38 -8.95
C ASN A 79 13.03 -18.11 -9.82
N HIS A 80 14.05 -17.26 -9.66
CA HIS A 80 14.17 -15.97 -10.36
C HIS A 80 14.02 -16.07 -11.89
N HIS A 81 14.63 -17.08 -12.50
CA HIS A 81 14.59 -17.29 -13.95
C HIS A 81 13.22 -17.80 -14.46
N GLU A 82 12.46 -18.49 -13.60
CA GLU A 82 11.08 -18.88 -13.93
C GLU A 82 10.17 -17.66 -13.90
N LEU A 83 10.33 -16.81 -12.88
CA LEU A 83 9.58 -15.57 -12.73
C LEU A 83 9.85 -14.59 -13.88
N SER A 84 11.11 -14.46 -14.31
CA SER A 84 11.46 -13.57 -15.43
C SER A 84 10.73 -13.96 -16.71
N LYS A 85 10.59 -15.27 -16.97
CA LYS A 85 9.81 -15.79 -18.10
C LYS A 85 8.31 -15.62 -17.92
N LYS A 86 7.79 -15.88 -16.71
CA LYS A 86 6.36 -15.80 -16.41
C LYS A 86 5.81 -14.38 -16.58
N TYR A 87 6.58 -13.37 -16.15
CA TYR A 87 6.16 -11.97 -16.11
C TYR A 87 6.78 -11.10 -17.21
N ASP A 88 7.45 -11.73 -18.20
CA ASP A 88 8.11 -11.06 -19.33
C ASP A 88 8.97 -9.86 -18.93
N CYS A 89 9.93 -10.10 -18.03
CA CYS A 89 10.78 -9.06 -17.48
C CYS A 89 12.23 -9.55 -17.33
N SER A 90 13.16 -8.62 -17.15
CA SER A 90 14.57 -8.98 -16.99
C SER A 90 14.79 -9.70 -15.65
N ILE A 91 15.70 -10.68 -15.65
CA ILE A 91 16.06 -11.40 -14.43
C ILE A 91 16.64 -10.46 -13.37
N GLN A 92 17.38 -9.43 -13.79
CA GLN A 92 17.92 -8.39 -12.91
C GLN A 92 16.80 -7.63 -12.19
N TRP A 93 15.71 -7.33 -12.90
CA TRP A 93 14.57 -6.67 -12.29
C TRP A 93 13.84 -7.57 -11.29
N ILE A 94 13.71 -8.88 -11.55
CA ILE A 94 13.20 -9.84 -10.55
C ILE A 94 14.04 -9.80 -9.26
N TYR A 95 15.37 -9.79 -9.38
CA TYR A 95 16.25 -9.64 -8.21
C TYR A 95 16.01 -8.34 -7.45
N GLU A 96 15.76 -7.23 -8.15
CA GLU A 96 15.46 -5.94 -7.54
C GLU A 96 14.11 -5.94 -6.81
N VAL A 97 13.07 -6.52 -7.43
CA VAL A 97 11.75 -6.68 -6.82
C VAL A 97 11.85 -7.49 -5.53
N VAL A 98 12.48 -8.66 -5.58
CA VAL A 98 12.69 -9.54 -4.40
C VAL A 98 13.45 -8.79 -3.30
N ARG A 99 14.55 -8.11 -3.66
CA ARG A 99 15.34 -7.33 -2.70
C ARG A 99 14.52 -6.22 -2.04
N THR A 100 13.70 -5.52 -2.82
CA THR A 100 12.84 -4.43 -2.33
C THR A 100 11.78 -4.97 -1.37
N MET A 101 11.12 -6.07 -1.74
CA MET A 101 10.07 -6.69 -0.92
C MET A 101 10.60 -7.28 0.38
N VAL A 102 11.80 -7.88 0.37
CA VAL A 102 12.47 -8.32 1.61
C VAL A 102 12.68 -7.16 2.57
N LYS A 103 13.10 -5.98 2.08
CA LYS A 103 13.27 -4.79 2.93
C LYS A 103 11.94 -4.32 3.51
N LEU A 104 10.89 -4.23 2.67
CA LEU A 104 9.56 -3.82 3.11
C LEU A 104 9.01 -4.76 4.19
N LYS A 105 9.06 -6.08 3.97
CA LYS A 105 8.57 -7.07 4.94
C LYS A 105 9.40 -7.14 6.22
N ARG A 106 10.71 -6.89 6.14
CA ARG A 106 11.54 -6.74 7.35
C ARG A 106 11.13 -5.53 8.17
N ALA A 107 10.88 -4.39 7.54
CA ALA A 107 10.42 -3.18 8.23
C ALA A 107 9.02 -3.36 8.87
N GLU A 108 8.12 -4.11 8.22
CA GLU A 108 6.80 -4.45 8.80
C GLU A 108 6.92 -5.35 10.04
N VAL A 109 7.81 -6.36 10.02
CA VAL A 109 7.93 -7.37 11.10
C VAL A 109 8.81 -6.87 12.25
N GLN A 110 9.91 -6.22 11.91
CA GLN A 110 10.87 -5.66 12.83
C GLN A 110 10.73 -4.14 12.75
N GLY A 111 9.75 -3.61 13.48
CA GLY A 111 9.70 -2.17 13.77
C GLY A 111 11.06 -1.70 14.26
N ASP A 112 11.43 -0.47 13.92
CA ASP A 112 12.81 0.00 14.08
C ASP A 112 13.29 -0.19 15.53
N LEU A 113 14.18 -1.17 15.74
CA LEU A 113 14.58 -1.60 17.07
C LEU A 113 15.54 -0.58 17.71
N PHE A 114 15.98 0.43 16.94
CA PHE A 114 17.00 1.39 17.33
C PHE A 114 16.73 2.80 16.77
N ASP A 115 15.58 3.41 17.08
CA ASP A 115 15.35 4.83 16.77
C ASP A 115 15.19 5.72 18.02
N ASP A 116 15.68 5.26 19.18
CA ASP A 116 15.59 6.00 20.45
C ASP A 116 16.92 6.01 21.22
N GLN A 117 18.02 6.36 20.54
CA GLN A 117 19.25 6.81 21.22
C GLN A 117 19.82 8.05 20.53
N ASN A 118 19.14 9.18 20.74
CA ASN A 118 19.79 10.49 20.84
C ASN A 118 19.26 11.17 22.11
N ASP A 119 19.58 10.58 23.25
CA ASP A 119 19.55 11.25 24.55
C ASP A 119 21.00 11.50 24.95
N THR A 120 21.55 12.65 24.54
CA THR A 120 22.66 13.38 25.19
C THR A 120 22.87 14.75 24.58
#